data_AF-A0A932EG65-F1
#
_entry.id   AF-A0A932EG65-F1
#
_cell.length_a   1.000
_cell.length_b   1.000
_cell.length_c   1.000
_cell.angle_alpha   90.00
_cell.angle_beta   90.00
_cell.angle_gamma   90.00
#
_symmetry.space_group_name_H-M   'P 1'
#
loop_
_entity.id
_entity.type
_entity.pdbx_description
1 polymer ?
#
loop_
_entity_poly.entity_id
_entity_poly.type
_entity_poly.pdbx_seq_one_letter_code
_entity_poly.pdbx_strand_id
1 'polypeptide(L)'
;MLMREKLHRLVLSALKKANISADEESLKKFKIEYPAPELGDYSSNAALIMSKSAKFKPRDLAEKIIENIDKEMFEKVAVAGPGFINFRLKIENLIPPSSAFRATSPVKGEDKKKILLEYFQPNIAKPLHIGHLETAVIGDAIKRMFLYLGYQVESDTHMGDWGTQFGYLILAQKRFGEVNEKLYAKLNADDSMREEAKQEFVKLEQGDKENRKIWQRLVDTSMQEFLKINTLMDILPFDHHWPESFYEDKMPGVLEDLKVKKLLKESQGAQVVDLEKQGLGVAIIIKSDGGTTYLLRDLATFIFGKQQGFRKHLYVVDNRQSLHYKQLTAILELMGEIVNSKQEIEHIDYGFISFKGEALSTRKGNMVLAYDVIMEAERKVSKLISEKNPGLENKEKVIKAVAKAALKYFILKHNRHSDIEFDWDQVLDFEGNSGPYLQYTAARLSSILKKSGNSKSEIRISKLPITDTERRLLFLLSIFNEKVVDASVDYMPNILANHLFELSATANKFYHESPVIQEKDESKKAFRLNLVNQTKKILFLGLDLLGIKALEEM
;
A
#
# COMPACT_ATOMS: atom_id res chain seq x y z
N MET A 1 3.69 -21.67 7.31
CA MET A 1 4.03 -21.01 8.59
C MET A 1 5.33 -20.27 8.38
N LEU A 2 5.35 -18.98 8.68
CA LEU A 2 6.53 -18.14 8.50
C LEU A 2 7.63 -18.51 9.51
N MET A 3 8.88 -18.18 9.21
CA MET A 3 10.01 -18.49 10.09
C MET A 3 9.86 -17.72 11.41
N ARG A 4 9.46 -16.44 11.35
CA ARG A 4 9.15 -15.61 12.52
C ARG A 4 8.13 -16.27 13.46
N GLU A 5 7.06 -16.84 12.93
CA GLU A 5 6.04 -17.55 13.71
C GLU A 5 6.59 -18.84 14.33
N LYS A 6 7.43 -19.57 13.58
CA LYS A 6 8.12 -20.76 14.09
C LYS A 6 9.01 -20.39 15.28
N LEU A 7 9.80 -19.32 15.16
CA LEU A 7 10.67 -18.83 16.24
C LEU A 7 9.88 -18.35 17.45
N HIS A 8 8.77 -17.63 17.23
CA HIS A 8 7.89 -17.22 18.32
C HIS A 8 7.35 -18.44 19.09
N ARG A 9 6.87 -19.48 18.40
CA ARG A 9 6.42 -20.72 19.04
C ARG A 9 7.55 -21.49 19.73
N LEU A 10 8.75 -21.47 19.18
CA LEU A 10 9.92 -22.10 19.80
C LEU A 10 10.27 -21.44 21.13
N VAL A 11 10.26 -20.11 21.19
CA VAL A 11 10.48 -19.35 22.44
C VAL A 11 9.42 -19.69 23.49
N LEU A 12 8.13 -19.70 23.09
CA LEU A 12 7.03 -20.09 23.99
C LEU A 12 7.16 -21.54 24.49
N SER A 13 7.54 -22.46 23.61
CA SER A 13 7.76 -23.87 23.95
C SER A 13 8.92 -24.03 24.93
N ALA A 14 10.01 -23.27 24.75
CA ALA A 14 11.16 -23.29 25.64
C ALA A 14 10.82 -22.78 27.05
N LEU A 15 10.02 -21.71 27.16
CA LEU A 15 9.51 -21.24 28.46
C LEU A 15 8.68 -22.32 29.18
N LYS A 16 7.80 -22.99 28.43
CA LYS A 16 6.98 -24.09 28.97
C LYS A 16 7.83 -25.26 29.44
N LYS A 17 8.85 -25.67 28.66
CA LYS A 17 9.80 -26.73 29.04
C LYS A 17 10.62 -26.36 30.28
N ALA A 18 11.00 -25.08 30.40
CA ALA A 18 11.71 -24.54 31.57
C ALA A 18 10.81 -24.37 32.81
N ASN A 19 9.51 -24.64 32.71
CA ASN A 19 8.52 -24.38 33.76
C ASN A 19 8.51 -22.91 34.23
N ILE A 20 8.73 -21.98 33.29
CA ILE A 20 8.73 -20.53 33.55
C ILE A 20 7.37 -19.95 33.12
N SER A 21 6.67 -19.34 34.06
CA SER A 21 5.42 -18.59 33.79
C SER A 21 5.70 -17.11 33.56
N ALA A 22 5.06 -16.52 32.56
CA ALA A 22 4.95 -15.07 32.38
C ALA A 22 3.48 -14.69 32.17
N ASP A 23 3.14 -13.41 32.37
CA ASP A 23 1.78 -12.93 32.16
C ASP A 23 1.37 -13.00 30.67
N GLU A 24 0.07 -13.15 30.42
CA GLU A 24 -0.48 -13.35 29.07
C GLU A 24 -0.21 -12.18 28.13
N GLU A 25 -0.16 -10.95 28.66
CA GLU A 25 0.09 -9.74 27.88
C GLU A 25 1.53 -9.73 27.36
N SER A 26 2.51 -10.04 28.21
CA SER A 26 3.92 -10.17 27.84
C SER A 26 4.15 -11.30 26.82
N LEU A 27 3.46 -12.43 26.99
CA LEU A 27 3.50 -13.56 26.04
C LEU A 27 2.96 -13.20 24.64
N LYS A 28 2.08 -12.21 24.55
CA LYS A 28 1.51 -11.70 23.28
C LYS A 28 2.32 -10.54 22.67
N LYS A 29 3.09 -9.80 23.47
CA LYS A 29 3.75 -8.56 23.04
C LYS A 29 5.18 -8.72 22.53
N PHE A 30 5.88 -9.79 22.89
CA PHE A 30 7.25 -9.95 22.41
C PHE A 30 7.29 -10.14 20.90
N LYS A 31 8.41 -9.73 20.30
CA LYS A 31 8.61 -9.76 18.86
C LYS A 31 9.82 -10.60 18.51
N ILE A 32 9.78 -11.11 17.29
CA ILE A 32 10.92 -11.63 16.59
C ILE A 32 11.21 -10.63 15.46
N GLU A 33 12.41 -10.07 15.46
CA GLU A 33 12.83 -8.99 14.57
C GLU A 33 14.09 -9.38 13.80
N TYR A 34 14.49 -8.53 12.86
CA TYR A 34 15.69 -8.72 12.05
C TYR A 34 16.82 -7.83 12.61
N PRO A 35 17.86 -8.41 13.23
CA PRO A 35 18.99 -7.61 13.71
C PRO A 35 19.93 -7.28 12.54
N ALA A 36 20.98 -6.50 12.83
CA ALA A 36 22.08 -6.32 11.90
C ALA A 36 22.70 -7.69 11.51
N PRO A 37 23.14 -7.90 10.26
CA PRO A 37 23.54 -9.23 9.75
C PRO A 37 24.63 -9.97 10.56
N GLU A 38 25.51 -9.22 11.20
CA GLU A 38 26.59 -9.72 12.07
C GLU A 38 26.08 -10.27 13.41
N LEU A 39 24.90 -9.82 13.86
CA LEU A 39 24.29 -10.24 15.12
C LEU A 39 23.49 -11.54 14.98
N GLY A 40 22.97 -11.85 13.79
CA GLY A 40 22.17 -13.04 13.51
C GLY A 40 21.23 -12.84 12.32
N ASP A 41 20.42 -13.85 12.03
CA ASP A 41 19.36 -13.78 11.01
C ASP A 41 18.05 -13.28 11.64
N TYR A 42 17.78 -13.64 12.90
CA TYR A 42 16.64 -13.17 13.69
C TYR A 42 17.07 -12.84 15.12
N SER A 43 16.28 -12.01 15.80
CA SER A 43 16.44 -11.70 17.22
C SER A 43 15.10 -11.69 17.94
N SER A 44 15.07 -12.16 19.19
CA SER A 44 13.91 -12.05 20.06
C SER A 44 14.18 -11.11 21.23
N ASN A 45 13.21 -10.24 21.53
CA ASN A 45 13.19 -9.43 22.74
C ASN A 45 12.38 -10.08 23.90
N ALA A 46 12.00 -11.36 23.77
CA ALA A 46 11.12 -12.05 24.73
C ALA A 46 11.59 -11.92 26.18
N ALA A 47 12.87 -12.15 26.44
CA ALA A 47 13.40 -12.10 27.79
C ALA A 47 13.34 -10.69 28.39
N LEU A 48 13.49 -9.64 27.57
CA LEU A 48 13.34 -8.25 28.01
C LEU A 48 11.90 -7.97 28.43
N ILE A 49 10.93 -8.36 27.58
CA ILE A 49 9.50 -8.14 27.82
C ILE A 49 8.99 -8.94 29.02
N MET A 50 9.42 -10.19 29.17
CA MET A 50 8.87 -11.13 30.16
C MET A 50 9.63 -11.16 31.49
N SER A 51 10.85 -10.64 31.56
CA SER A 51 11.74 -10.71 32.75
C SER A 51 11.02 -10.36 34.06
N LYS A 52 10.30 -9.24 34.07
CA LYS A 52 9.61 -8.72 35.27
C LYS A 52 8.53 -9.67 35.78
N SER A 53 7.66 -10.17 34.90
CA SER A 53 6.58 -11.07 35.31
C SER A 53 7.06 -12.49 35.57
N ALA A 54 8.10 -12.92 34.87
CA ALA A 54 8.77 -14.20 35.12
C ALA A 54 9.66 -14.18 36.38
N LYS A 55 9.92 -13.00 36.97
CA LYS A 55 10.81 -12.80 38.13
C LYS A 55 12.25 -13.23 37.89
N PHE A 56 12.76 -12.97 36.70
CA PHE A 56 14.17 -13.18 36.32
C PHE A 56 14.81 -11.86 35.92
N LYS A 57 16.15 -11.78 35.97
CA LYS A 57 16.86 -10.75 35.20
C LYS A 57 16.76 -11.10 33.71
N PRO A 58 16.71 -10.12 32.79
CA PRO A 58 16.49 -10.41 31.37
C PRO A 58 17.55 -11.33 30.75
N ARG A 59 18.84 -11.18 31.10
CA ARG A 59 19.89 -12.08 30.61
C ARG A 59 19.72 -13.51 31.14
N ASP A 60 19.48 -13.67 32.43
CA ASP A 60 19.26 -14.98 33.06
C ASP A 60 18.06 -15.69 32.42
N LEU A 61 16.98 -14.94 32.13
CA LEU A 61 15.83 -15.48 31.41
C LEU A 61 16.17 -15.88 29.97
N ALA A 62 16.95 -15.06 29.26
CA ALA A 62 17.39 -15.37 27.90
C ALA A 62 18.22 -16.66 27.87
N GLU A 63 19.15 -16.84 28.82
CA GLU A 63 19.95 -18.05 28.96
C GLU A 63 19.07 -19.27 29.23
N LYS A 64 18.10 -19.16 30.16
CA LYS A 64 17.12 -20.22 30.44
C LYS A 64 16.28 -20.62 29.23
N ILE A 65 15.87 -19.64 28.42
CA ILE A 65 15.16 -19.90 27.17
C ILE A 65 16.08 -20.67 26.20
N ILE A 66 17.32 -20.22 25.99
CA ILE A 66 18.28 -20.86 25.07
C ILE A 66 18.63 -22.30 25.48
N GLU A 67 18.74 -22.58 26.79
CA GLU A 67 18.94 -23.94 27.33
C GLU A 67 17.81 -24.91 26.91
N ASN A 68 16.59 -24.40 26.74
CA ASN A 68 15.39 -25.20 26.49
C ASN A 68 14.86 -25.12 25.04
N ILE A 69 15.50 -24.32 24.19
CA ILE A 69 15.20 -24.25 22.76
C ILE A 69 15.74 -25.49 22.05
N ASP A 70 14.94 -26.01 21.13
CA ASP A 70 15.41 -27.00 20.15
C ASP A 70 16.40 -26.36 19.18
N LYS A 71 17.63 -26.89 19.13
CA LYS A 71 18.75 -26.29 18.40
C LYS A 71 18.91 -26.82 16.97
N GLU A 72 18.07 -27.75 16.52
CA GLU A 72 18.25 -28.48 15.25
C GLU A 72 18.45 -27.56 14.03
N MET A 73 17.72 -26.45 13.97
CA MET A 73 17.71 -25.53 12.82
C MET A 73 18.78 -24.42 12.85
N PHE A 74 19.56 -24.32 13.92
CA PHE A 74 20.47 -23.20 14.15
C PHE A 74 21.94 -23.61 14.01
N GLU A 75 22.74 -22.71 13.42
CA GLU A 75 24.20 -22.72 13.56
C GLU A 75 24.59 -22.18 14.94
N LYS A 76 23.89 -21.16 15.42
CA LYS A 76 24.16 -20.50 16.70
C LYS A 76 22.89 -19.87 17.27
N VAL A 77 22.70 -20.02 18.58
CA VAL A 77 21.73 -19.25 19.37
C VAL A 77 22.47 -18.66 20.55
N ALA A 78 22.40 -17.34 20.73
CA ALA A 78 23.18 -16.65 21.76
C ALA A 78 22.44 -15.46 22.35
N VAL A 79 22.74 -15.16 23.62
CA VAL A 79 22.29 -13.93 24.27
C VAL A 79 23.09 -12.74 23.73
N ALA A 80 22.42 -11.64 23.43
CA ALA A 80 23.03 -10.39 23.01
C ALA A 80 22.57 -9.21 23.89
N GLY A 81 23.51 -8.30 24.15
CA GLY A 81 23.26 -7.05 24.89
C GLY A 81 22.53 -7.28 26.24
N PRO A 82 21.42 -6.56 26.52
CA PRO A 82 20.73 -6.64 27.80
C PRO A 82 19.88 -7.91 27.99
N GLY A 83 19.73 -8.77 26.97
CA GLY A 83 18.85 -9.95 27.05
C GLY A 83 18.13 -10.29 25.74
N PHE A 84 18.61 -9.83 24.59
CA PHE A 84 18.12 -10.31 23.30
C PHE A 84 18.57 -11.75 23.07
N ILE A 85 17.79 -12.52 22.32
CA ILE A 85 18.16 -13.87 21.88
C ILE A 85 18.35 -13.82 20.38
N ASN A 86 19.59 -13.93 19.92
CA ASN A 86 19.92 -13.93 18.50
C ASN A 86 19.98 -15.35 17.95
N PHE A 87 19.41 -15.54 16.77
CA PHE A 87 19.34 -16.80 16.06
C PHE A 87 20.10 -16.70 14.74
N ARG A 88 21.10 -17.56 14.54
CA ARG A 88 21.75 -17.82 13.26
C ARG A 88 21.27 -19.17 12.75
N LEU A 89 20.50 -19.17 11.67
CA LEU A 89 19.94 -20.38 11.07
C LEU A 89 21.05 -21.17 10.36
N LYS A 90 20.89 -22.49 10.25
CA LYS A 90 21.66 -23.25 9.26
C LYS A 90 21.28 -22.79 7.86
N ILE A 91 22.25 -22.73 6.97
CA ILE A 91 22.06 -22.38 5.54
C ILE A 91 20.87 -23.13 4.92
N GLU A 92 20.73 -24.42 5.21
CA GLU A 92 19.64 -25.26 4.68
C GLU A 92 18.24 -24.77 5.07
N ASN A 93 18.12 -24.04 6.19
CA ASN A 93 16.89 -23.41 6.65
C ASN A 93 16.69 -21.99 6.12
N LEU A 94 17.67 -21.42 5.41
CA LEU A 94 17.54 -20.15 4.67
C LEU A 94 17.06 -20.36 3.23
N ILE A 95 17.13 -21.59 2.71
CA ILE A 95 16.68 -21.87 1.35
C ILE A 95 15.14 -21.84 1.37
N PRO A 96 14.49 -20.91 0.67
CA PRO A 96 13.04 -20.95 0.56
C PRO A 96 12.65 -22.25 -0.16
N PRO A 97 11.78 -23.10 0.42
CA PRO A 97 11.32 -24.29 -0.28
C PRO A 97 10.61 -23.86 -1.58
N SER A 98 10.67 -24.69 -2.62
CA SER A 98 10.01 -24.38 -3.90
C SER A 98 8.49 -24.13 -3.77
N SER A 99 7.88 -24.63 -2.70
CA SER A 99 6.50 -24.38 -2.29
C SER A 99 6.27 -23.07 -1.53
N ALA A 100 7.32 -22.40 -1.02
CA ALA A 100 7.19 -21.10 -0.35
C ALA A 100 6.68 -19.99 -1.30
N PHE A 101 6.78 -20.20 -2.61
CA PHE A 101 6.25 -19.30 -3.64
C PHE A 101 4.80 -19.62 -4.04
N ARG A 102 4.20 -20.67 -3.46
CA ARG A 102 2.75 -20.89 -3.51
C ARG A 102 2.19 -20.31 -2.23
N ALA A 103 1.48 -19.20 -2.36
CA ALA A 103 0.77 -18.57 -1.25
C ALA A 103 -0.02 -19.64 -0.47
N THR A 104 0.42 -19.91 0.75
CA THR A 104 -0.46 -20.44 1.79
C THR A 104 -0.55 -19.32 2.80
N SER A 105 -1.71 -18.66 2.86
CA SER A 105 -2.03 -17.63 3.83
C SER A 105 -1.46 -18.00 5.21
N PRO A 106 -0.66 -17.15 5.86
CA PRO A 106 -0.37 -17.30 7.28
C PRO A 106 -1.54 -16.85 8.18
N VAL A 107 -2.66 -16.33 7.65
CA VAL A 107 -3.51 -15.39 8.41
C VAL A 107 -4.70 -16.06 9.11
N LYS A 108 -4.43 -16.83 10.18
CA LYS A 108 -5.51 -17.20 11.11
C LYS A 108 -6.11 -15.96 11.78
N GLY A 109 -7.34 -15.58 11.39
CA GLY A 109 -8.19 -14.62 12.11
C GLY A 109 -8.95 -13.62 11.24
N GLU A 110 -8.29 -12.99 10.26
CA GLU A 110 -8.91 -12.07 9.29
C GLU A 110 -9.30 -12.77 7.96
N ASP A 111 -8.81 -13.99 7.71
CA ASP A 111 -8.94 -14.83 6.50
C ASP A 111 -10.38 -15.07 5.95
N LYS A 112 -11.43 -14.65 6.66
CA LYS A 112 -12.83 -14.77 6.22
C LYS A 112 -13.56 -13.44 6.05
N LYS A 113 -12.91 -12.33 6.40
CA LYS A 113 -13.53 -11.00 6.27
C LYS A 113 -13.38 -10.55 4.83
N LYS A 114 -14.52 -10.28 4.19
CA LYS A 114 -14.56 -9.57 2.91
C LYS A 114 -14.13 -8.11 3.17
N ILE A 115 -13.09 -7.65 2.51
CA ILE A 115 -12.48 -6.32 2.65
C ILE A 115 -12.95 -5.43 1.51
N LEU A 116 -13.43 -4.24 1.83
CA LEU A 116 -13.63 -3.16 0.85
C LEU A 116 -12.44 -2.21 0.94
N LEU A 117 -11.69 -2.08 -0.16
CA LEU A 117 -10.55 -1.18 -0.27
C LEU A 117 -10.89 -0.02 -1.20
N GLU A 118 -11.10 1.15 -0.62
CA GLU A 118 -11.47 2.37 -1.32
C GLU A 118 -10.22 3.24 -1.56
N TYR A 119 -9.96 3.56 -2.81
CA TYR A 119 -8.81 4.39 -3.21
C TYR A 119 -9.08 5.06 -4.56
N PHE A 120 -8.27 6.06 -4.91
CA PHE A 120 -8.44 6.85 -6.13
C PHE A 120 -9.87 7.42 -6.24
N GLN A 121 -10.14 8.49 -5.49
CA GLN A 121 -11.45 9.12 -5.37
C GLN A 121 -11.49 10.48 -6.09
N PRO A 122 -11.38 10.51 -7.43
CA PRO A 122 -11.34 11.77 -8.15
C PRO A 122 -12.70 12.48 -8.13
N ASN A 123 -12.66 13.81 -8.21
CA ASN A 123 -13.85 14.62 -8.40
C ASN A 123 -14.16 14.77 -9.88
N ILE A 124 -15.42 14.62 -10.25
CA ILE A 124 -15.88 14.83 -11.63
C ILE A 124 -15.62 16.28 -12.06
N ALA A 125 -15.29 16.45 -13.34
CA ALA A 125 -14.98 17.73 -13.97
C ALA A 125 -13.81 18.51 -13.32
N LYS A 126 -12.93 17.82 -12.57
CA LYS A 126 -11.64 18.35 -12.13
C LYS A 126 -10.50 17.53 -12.73
N PRO A 127 -9.42 18.19 -13.15
CA PRO A 127 -8.28 17.49 -13.72
C PRO A 127 -7.56 16.64 -12.67
N LEU A 128 -7.03 15.48 -13.11
CA LEU A 128 -6.21 14.64 -12.25
C LEU A 128 -4.80 15.23 -12.10
N HIS A 129 -4.40 15.51 -10.87
CA HIS A 129 -3.01 15.83 -10.49
C HIS A 129 -2.25 14.64 -9.89
N ILE A 130 -0.93 14.79 -9.68
CA ILE A 130 -0.06 13.74 -9.12
C ILE A 130 -0.52 13.20 -7.76
N GLY A 131 -1.15 14.00 -6.89
CA GLY A 131 -1.74 13.49 -5.65
C GLY A 131 -2.83 12.41 -5.86
N HIS A 132 -3.50 12.37 -7.02
CA HIS A 132 -4.38 11.26 -7.37
C HIS A 132 -3.61 10.00 -7.81
N LEU A 133 -2.41 10.17 -8.40
CA LEU A 133 -1.53 9.04 -8.68
C LEU A 133 -1.04 8.39 -7.38
N GLU A 134 -0.81 9.18 -6.34
CA GLU A 134 -0.38 8.69 -5.03
C GLU A 134 -1.37 7.70 -4.42
N THR A 135 -2.64 8.09 -4.22
CA THR A 135 -3.69 7.18 -3.75
C THR A 135 -3.90 5.99 -4.69
N ALA A 136 -3.88 6.20 -6.01
CA ALA A 136 -4.03 5.13 -7.00
C ALA A 136 -2.94 4.07 -6.85
N VAL A 137 -1.68 4.48 -6.72
CA VAL A 137 -0.52 3.59 -6.65
C VAL A 137 -0.44 2.89 -5.29
N ILE A 138 -0.71 3.60 -4.19
CA ILE A 138 -0.73 3.01 -2.84
C ILE A 138 -1.85 1.97 -2.74
N GLY A 139 -3.06 2.31 -3.15
CA GLY A 139 -4.21 1.40 -3.13
C GLY A 139 -4.02 0.17 -4.02
N ASP A 140 -3.49 0.34 -5.24
CA ASP A 140 -3.18 -0.77 -6.15
C ASP A 140 -2.16 -1.75 -5.54
N ALA A 141 -1.09 -1.24 -4.92
CA ALA A 141 -0.09 -2.08 -4.26
C ALA A 141 -0.67 -2.85 -3.07
N ILE A 142 -1.49 -2.20 -2.24
CA ILE A 142 -2.18 -2.86 -1.12
C ILE A 142 -3.12 -3.96 -1.63
N LYS A 143 -3.94 -3.68 -2.65
CA LYS A 143 -4.84 -4.66 -3.27
C LYS A 143 -4.07 -5.89 -3.76
N ARG A 144 -2.97 -5.69 -4.48
CA ARG A 144 -2.12 -6.77 -5.02
C ARG A 144 -1.51 -7.63 -3.93
N MET A 145 -0.97 -7.02 -2.87
CA MET A 145 -0.43 -7.77 -1.74
C MET A 145 -1.53 -8.57 -1.02
N PHE A 146 -2.73 -8.02 -0.89
CA PHE A 146 -3.87 -8.71 -0.29
C PHE A 146 -4.31 -9.92 -1.12
N LEU A 147 -4.44 -9.75 -2.43
CA LEU A 147 -4.74 -10.84 -3.35
C LEU A 147 -3.67 -11.94 -3.29
N TYR A 148 -2.39 -11.56 -3.23
CA TYR A 148 -1.29 -12.51 -3.09
C TYR A 148 -1.34 -13.30 -1.79
N LEU A 149 -1.70 -12.66 -0.68
CA LEU A 149 -1.85 -13.31 0.62
C LEU A 149 -3.16 -14.11 0.74
N GLY A 150 -4.06 -14.01 -0.24
CA GLY A 150 -5.32 -14.76 -0.30
C GLY A 150 -6.50 -14.10 0.40
N TYR A 151 -6.41 -12.80 0.72
CA TYR A 151 -7.54 -12.05 1.27
C TYR A 151 -8.66 -11.89 0.23
N GLN A 152 -9.91 -11.91 0.70
CA GLN A 152 -11.06 -11.51 -0.11
C GLN A 152 -11.16 -9.99 -0.10
N VAL A 153 -10.49 -9.33 -1.03
CA VAL A 153 -10.51 -7.87 -1.20
C VAL A 153 -11.23 -7.50 -2.49
N GLU A 154 -12.16 -6.56 -2.40
CA GLU A 154 -12.76 -5.87 -3.55
C GLU A 154 -12.45 -4.38 -3.42
N SER A 155 -12.21 -3.70 -4.53
CA SER A 155 -11.93 -2.27 -4.54
C SER A 155 -13.06 -1.45 -5.12
N ASP A 156 -13.22 -0.25 -4.58
CA ASP A 156 -14.16 0.76 -5.07
C ASP A 156 -13.42 2.08 -5.34
N THR A 157 -13.91 2.84 -6.31
CA THR A 157 -13.50 4.21 -6.58
C THR A 157 -14.68 5.13 -6.23
N HIS A 158 -14.66 5.67 -5.02
CA HIS A 158 -15.72 6.54 -4.49
C HIS A 158 -15.62 7.93 -5.11
N MET A 159 -16.09 8.04 -6.36
CA MET A 159 -15.94 9.24 -7.17
C MET A 159 -16.86 10.36 -6.68
N GLY A 160 -16.32 11.58 -6.63
CA GLY A 160 -17.05 12.79 -6.26
C GLY A 160 -17.93 13.29 -7.42
N ASP A 161 -19.08 12.65 -7.62
CA ASP A 161 -20.03 12.95 -8.69
C ASP A 161 -21.32 13.64 -8.22
N TRP A 162 -21.37 14.06 -6.94
CA TRP A 162 -22.56 14.66 -6.37
C TRP A 162 -22.24 15.87 -5.49
N GLY A 163 -22.95 16.99 -5.70
CA GLY A 163 -22.82 18.18 -4.86
C GLY A 163 -23.04 19.49 -5.58
N THR A 164 -23.06 20.58 -4.81
CA THR A 164 -23.42 21.92 -5.27
C THR A 164 -22.54 22.43 -6.42
N GLN A 165 -21.33 21.90 -6.58
CA GLN A 165 -20.46 22.19 -7.73
C GLN A 165 -21.15 21.90 -9.07
N PHE A 166 -22.01 20.88 -9.14
CA PHE A 166 -22.73 20.53 -10.35
C PHE A 166 -23.75 21.57 -10.78
N GLY A 167 -24.27 22.37 -9.85
CA GLY A 167 -25.09 23.54 -10.19
C GLY A 167 -24.35 24.49 -11.13
N TYR A 168 -23.10 24.81 -10.79
CA TYR A 168 -22.24 25.67 -11.62
C TYR A 168 -21.83 24.99 -12.94
N LEU A 169 -21.54 23.69 -12.92
CA LEU A 169 -21.15 22.96 -14.13
C LEU A 169 -22.32 22.83 -15.12
N ILE A 170 -23.53 22.57 -14.63
CA ILE A 170 -24.75 22.54 -15.44
C ILE A 170 -25.05 23.94 -15.98
N LEU A 171 -24.96 24.97 -15.13
CA LEU A 171 -25.13 26.36 -15.56
C LEU A 171 -24.12 26.74 -16.66
N ALA A 172 -22.86 26.35 -16.49
CA ALA A 172 -21.81 26.55 -17.50
C ALA A 172 -22.19 25.91 -18.84
N GLN A 173 -22.59 24.63 -18.81
CA GLN A 173 -23.00 23.90 -20.00
C GLN A 173 -24.21 24.56 -20.69
N LYS A 174 -25.22 25.01 -19.94
CA LYS A 174 -26.44 25.61 -20.48
C LYS A 174 -26.19 26.99 -21.09
N ARG A 175 -25.37 27.83 -20.43
CA ARG A 175 -25.13 29.22 -20.88
C ARG A 175 -24.07 29.33 -21.97
N PHE A 176 -23.01 28.53 -21.87
CA PHE A 176 -21.82 28.69 -22.70
C PHE A 176 -21.59 27.50 -23.65
N GLY A 177 -22.34 26.41 -23.50
CA GLY A 177 -22.19 25.21 -24.34
C GLY A 177 -20.96 24.35 -24.01
N GLU A 178 -20.15 24.75 -23.04
CA GLU A 178 -18.94 24.05 -22.62
C GLU A 178 -18.77 24.04 -21.09
N VAL A 179 -17.97 23.09 -20.60
CA VAL A 179 -17.56 23.00 -19.19
C VAL A 179 -16.05 22.83 -19.15
N ASN A 180 -15.38 23.75 -18.45
CA ASN A 180 -13.95 23.65 -18.16
C ASN A 180 -13.65 24.29 -16.80
N GLU A 181 -12.50 23.97 -16.23
CA GLU A 181 -12.11 24.41 -14.88
C GLU A 181 -12.03 25.94 -14.75
N LYS A 182 -11.57 26.64 -15.79
CA LYS A 182 -11.49 28.12 -15.78
C LYS A 182 -12.87 28.75 -15.74
N LEU A 183 -13.81 28.23 -16.52
CA LEU A 183 -15.19 28.69 -16.54
C LEU A 183 -15.89 28.38 -15.22
N TYR A 184 -15.71 27.18 -14.69
CA TYR A 184 -16.21 26.82 -13.35
C TYR A 184 -15.68 27.79 -12.29
N ALA A 185 -14.36 28.02 -12.24
CA ALA A 185 -13.74 28.92 -11.26
C ALA A 185 -14.28 30.35 -11.38
N LYS A 186 -14.48 30.83 -12.63
CA LYS A 186 -15.06 32.14 -12.89
C LYS A 186 -16.50 32.25 -12.39
N LEU A 187 -17.36 31.27 -12.70
CA LEU A 187 -18.76 31.28 -12.26
C LEU A 187 -18.90 31.12 -10.75
N ASN A 188 -18.07 30.27 -10.13
CA ASN A 188 -18.09 30.02 -8.70
C ASN A 188 -17.58 31.23 -7.88
N ALA A 189 -16.74 32.09 -8.47
CA ALA A 189 -16.30 33.34 -7.85
C ALA A 189 -17.28 34.50 -8.02
N ASP A 190 -18.29 34.36 -8.88
CA ASP A 190 -19.30 35.39 -9.15
C ASP A 190 -20.54 35.15 -8.27
N ASP A 191 -20.67 35.95 -7.21
CA ASP A 191 -21.80 35.86 -6.27
C ASP A 191 -23.17 36.01 -6.96
N SER A 192 -23.24 36.72 -8.10
CA SER A 192 -24.48 36.89 -8.85
C SER A 192 -24.95 35.59 -9.53
N MET A 193 -24.05 34.63 -9.76
CA MET A 193 -24.35 33.33 -10.37
C MET A 193 -24.78 32.29 -9.32
N ARG A 194 -24.58 32.55 -8.04
CA ARG A 194 -24.76 31.56 -6.96
C ARG A 194 -26.17 31.03 -6.84
N GLU A 195 -27.17 31.91 -6.90
CA GLU A 195 -28.56 31.51 -6.74
C GLU A 195 -29.05 30.67 -7.92
N GLU A 196 -28.66 31.04 -9.14
CA GLU A 196 -29.00 30.28 -10.35
C GLU A 196 -28.31 28.91 -10.37
N ALA A 197 -27.02 28.85 -10.01
CA ALA A 197 -26.31 27.58 -9.86
C ALA A 197 -26.98 26.68 -8.81
N LYS A 198 -27.40 27.26 -7.67
CA LYS A 198 -28.16 26.52 -6.65
C LYS A 198 -29.47 25.96 -7.21
N GLN A 199 -30.21 26.75 -7.98
CA GLN A 199 -31.46 26.30 -8.62
C GLN A 199 -31.21 25.18 -9.63
N GLU A 200 -30.13 25.23 -10.42
CA GLU A 200 -29.78 24.13 -11.33
C GLU A 200 -29.41 22.85 -10.57
N PHE A 201 -28.74 22.95 -9.42
CA PHE A 201 -28.48 21.78 -8.58
C PHE A 201 -29.76 21.21 -7.96
N VAL A 202 -30.67 22.06 -7.47
CA VAL A 202 -31.98 21.59 -6.95
C VAL A 202 -32.77 20.85 -8.03
N LYS A 203 -32.79 21.36 -9.27
CA LYS A 203 -33.42 20.68 -10.41
C LYS A 203 -32.76 19.31 -10.67
N LEU A 204 -31.44 19.20 -10.54
CA LEU A 204 -30.72 17.92 -10.67
C LEU A 204 -31.19 16.92 -9.60
N GLU A 205 -31.25 17.34 -8.33
CA GLU A 205 -31.74 16.51 -7.21
C GLU A 205 -33.18 16.06 -7.44
N GLN A 206 -34.05 16.95 -7.93
CA GLN A 206 -35.46 16.65 -8.26
C GLN A 206 -35.64 15.75 -9.50
N GLY A 207 -34.54 15.34 -10.15
CA GLY A 207 -34.60 14.42 -11.29
C GLY A 207 -34.99 15.10 -12.61
N ASP A 208 -34.77 16.40 -12.75
CA ASP A 208 -34.98 17.09 -14.03
C ASP A 208 -34.19 16.41 -15.16
N LYS A 209 -34.88 16.13 -16.27
CA LYS A 209 -34.35 15.32 -17.37
C LYS A 209 -33.19 16.00 -18.09
N GLU A 210 -33.23 17.33 -18.26
CA GLU A 210 -32.15 18.07 -18.91
C GLU A 210 -30.91 18.07 -18.03
N ASN A 211 -31.08 18.34 -16.73
CA ASN A 211 -29.97 18.41 -15.78
C ASN A 211 -29.31 17.05 -15.56
N ARG A 212 -30.11 15.98 -15.41
CA ARG A 212 -29.58 14.61 -15.32
C ARG A 212 -28.83 14.21 -16.58
N LYS A 213 -29.28 14.62 -17.78
CA LYS A 213 -28.55 14.37 -19.04
C LYS A 213 -27.21 15.11 -19.10
N ILE A 214 -27.17 16.38 -18.69
CA ILE A 214 -25.93 17.16 -18.65
C ILE A 214 -24.96 16.55 -17.64
N TRP A 215 -25.44 16.26 -16.43
CA TRP A 215 -24.67 15.62 -15.36
C TRP A 215 -24.06 14.28 -15.83
N GLN A 216 -24.87 13.38 -16.41
CA GLN A 216 -24.37 12.09 -16.88
C GLN A 216 -23.25 12.24 -17.91
N ARG A 217 -23.40 13.19 -18.86
CA ARG A 217 -22.34 13.48 -19.84
C ARG A 217 -21.03 13.92 -19.17
N LEU A 218 -21.10 14.75 -18.15
CA LEU A 218 -19.91 15.19 -17.40
C LEU A 218 -19.25 14.02 -16.65
N VAL A 219 -20.06 13.16 -16.04
CA VAL A 219 -19.61 11.93 -15.37
C VAL A 219 -18.90 11.01 -16.37
N ASP A 220 -19.57 10.69 -17.48
CA ASP A 220 -19.04 9.81 -18.52
C ASP A 220 -17.71 10.33 -19.09
N THR A 221 -17.62 11.64 -19.32
CA THR A 221 -16.42 12.28 -19.88
C THR A 221 -15.25 12.21 -18.90
N SER A 222 -15.50 12.51 -17.62
CA SER A 222 -14.47 12.41 -16.58
C SER A 222 -14.03 10.96 -16.36
N MET A 223 -14.96 10.00 -16.44
CA MET A 223 -14.63 8.59 -16.29
C MET A 223 -13.70 8.09 -17.40
N GLN A 224 -13.88 8.54 -18.65
CA GLN A 224 -12.96 8.20 -19.74
C GLN A 224 -11.53 8.70 -19.48
N GLU A 225 -11.38 9.91 -18.93
CA GLU A 225 -10.07 10.45 -18.55
C GLU A 225 -9.42 9.64 -17.42
N PHE A 226 -10.22 9.23 -16.43
CA PHE A 226 -9.72 8.46 -15.29
C PHE A 226 -9.29 7.05 -15.72
N LEU A 227 -10.08 6.37 -16.58
CA LEU A 227 -9.70 5.08 -17.17
C LEU A 227 -8.42 5.17 -18.00
N LYS A 228 -8.19 6.30 -18.69
CA LYS A 228 -6.95 6.56 -19.41
C LYS A 228 -5.76 6.57 -18.46
N ILE A 229 -5.84 7.25 -17.31
CA ILE A 229 -4.77 7.25 -16.31
C ILE A 229 -4.55 5.86 -15.70
N ASN A 230 -5.62 5.12 -15.38
CA ASN A 230 -5.51 3.75 -14.88
C ASN A 230 -4.76 2.84 -15.85
N THR A 231 -5.07 2.95 -17.14
CA THR A 231 -4.39 2.20 -18.21
C THR A 231 -2.93 2.63 -18.37
N LEU A 232 -2.66 3.95 -18.35
CA LEU A 232 -1.30 4.47 -18.45
C LEU A 232 -0.42 4.02 -17.29
N MET A 233 -0.99 3.91 -16.09
CA MET A 233 -0.27 3.48 -14.90
C MET A 233 -0.41 2.00 -14.58
N ASP A 234 -1.04 1.17 -15.40
CA ASP A 234 -1.29 -0.26 -15.11
C ASP A 234 -1.90 -0.49 -13.70
N ILE A 235 -2.88 0.35 -13.32
CA ILE A 235 -3.68 0.17 -12.11
C ILE A 235 -4.70 -0.93 -12.37
N LEU A 236 -4.92 -1.82 -11.40
CA LEU A 236 -5.94 -2.86 -11.51
C LEU A 236 -7.33 -2.24 -11.74
N PRO A 237 -8.22 -2.88 -12.52
CA PRO A 237 -9.61 -2.48 -12.58
C PRO A 237 -10.24 -2.46 -11.18
N PHE A 238 -11.11 -1.49 -10.95
CA PHE A 238 -11.94 -1.45 -9.75
C PHE A 238 -13.04 -2.51 -9.86
N ASP A 239 -13.36 -3.15 -8.73
CA ASP A 239 -14.44 -4.15 -8.69
C ASP A 239 -15.81 -3.46 -8.65
N HIS A 240 -15.85 -2.28 -8.04
CA HIS A 240 -17.03 -1.43 -7.92
C HIS A 240 -16.76 -0.01 -8.40
N HIS A 241 -17.86 0.65 -8.77
CA HIS A 241 -17.92 2.07 -9.09
C HIS A 241 -19.15 2.64 -8.38
N TRP A 242 -19.06 2.83 -7.07
CA TRP A 242 -20.14 3.39 -6.25
C TRP A 242 -19.80 4.85 -5.90
N PRO A 243 -20.13 5.80 -6.80
CA PRO A 243 -19.82 7.20 -6.58
C PRO A 243 -20.74 7.81 -5.52
N GLU A 244 -20.48 9.05 -5.11
CA GLU A 244 -21.26 9.73 -4.06
C GLU A 244 -22.79 9.73 -4.33
N SER A 245 -23.21 9.89 -5.59
CA SER A 245 -24.62 9.89 -6.01
C SER A 245 -25.31 8.54 -5.78
N PHE A 246 -24.57 7.43 -5.76
CA PHE A 246 -25.11 6.09 -5.53
C PHE A 246 -25.74 5.93 -4.14
N TYR A 247 -25.34 6.77 -3.19
CA TYR A 247 -25.79 6.72 -1.79
C TYR A 247 -26.93 7.70 -1.47
N GLU A 248 -27.42 8.45 -2.46
CA GLU A 248 -28.50 9.44 -2.32
C GLU A 248 -29.75 8.84 -1.64
N ASP A 249 -30.17 7.67 -2.09
CA ASP A 249 -31.35 6.95 -1.60
C ASP A 249 -31.12 6.22 -0.26
N LYS A 250 -29.87 6.12 0.22
CA LYS A 250 -29.49 5.40 1.44
C LYS A 250 -29.33 6.33 2.64
N MET A 251 -28.96 7.59 2.42
CA MET A 251 -28.77 8.59 3.47
C MET A 251 -30.01 8.79 4.39
N PRO A 252 -31.27 8.76 3.91
CA PRO A 252 -32.43 8.93 4.79
C PRO A 252 -32.53 7.86 5.88
N GLY A 253 -32.16 6.61 5.58
CA GLY A 253 -32.14 5.53 6.56
C GLY A 253 -31.12 5.78 7.68
N VAL A 254 -29.93 6.24 7.31
CA VAL A 254 -28.86 6.60 8.27
C VAL A 254 -29.30 7.74 9.19
N LEU A 255 -29.98 8.75 8.65
CA LEU A 255 -30.51 9.86 9.44
C LEU A 255 -31.54 9.38 10.46
N GLU A 256 -32.43 8.47 10.06
CA GLU A 256 -33.43 7.92 10.97
C GLU A 256 -32.78 7.11 12.08
N ASP A 257 -31.77 6.29 11.76
CA ASP A 257 -31.02 5.52 12.76
C ASP A 257 -30.32 6.44 13.78
N LEU A 258 -29.69 7.52 13.32
CA LEU A 258 -29.07 8.51 14.19
C LEU A 258 -30.10 9.21 15.10
N LYS A 259 -31.32 9.50 14.61
CA LYS A 259 -32.41 10.08 15.41
C LYS A 259 -32.93 9.10 16.45
N VAL A 260 -33.22 7.87 16.06
CA VAL A 260 -33.72 6.81 16.96
C VAL A 260 -32.73 6.54 18.10
N LYS A 261 -31.43 6.55 17.78
CA LYS A 261 -30.34 6.39 18.76
C LYS A 261 -30.05 7.67 19.57
N LYS A 262 -30.78 8.77 19.31
CA LYS A 262 -30.66 10.08 20.00
C LYS A 262 -29.25 10.67 19.91
N LEU A 263 -28.58 10.48 18.77
CA LEU A 263 -27.24 11.01 18.50
C LEU A 263 -27.29 12.40 17.84
N LEU A 264 -28.34 12.69 17.07
CA LEU A 264 -28.52 13.99 16.41
C LEU A 264 -29.03 15.06 17.39
N LYS A 265 -28.38 16.22 17.35
CA LYS A 265 -28.76 17.45 18.05
C LYS A 265 -28.90 18.59 17.05
N GLU A 266 -29.79 19.52 17.33
CA GLU A 266 -29.83 20.79 16.59
C GLU A 266 -28.79 21.77 17.16
N SER A 267 -28.06 22.45 16.28
CA SER A 267 -27.11 23.50 16.64
C SER A 267 -27.03 24.53 15.52
N GLN A 268 -27.41 25.78 15.81
CA GLN A 268 -27.39 26.90 14.85
C GLN A 268 -28.12 26.58 13.51
N GLY A 269 -29.23 25.85 13.58
CA GLY A 269 -30.01 25.42 12.42
C GLY A 269 -29.46 24.18 11.69
N ALA A 270 -28.25 23.72 12.02
CA ALA A 270 -27.68 22.47 11.51
C ALA A 270 -28.04 21.28 12.41
N GLN A 271 -27.98 20.06 11.86
CA GLN A 271 -28.06 18.82 12.63
C GLN A 271 -26.67 18.21 12.80
N VAL A 272 -26.28 17.96 14.04
CA VAL A 272 -24.91 17.60 14.42
C VAL A 272 -24.85 16.41 15.38
N VAL A 273 -23.71 15.72 15.40
CA VAL A 273 -23.34 14.76 16.45
C VAL A 273 -22.23 15.36 17.31
N ASP A 274 -22.43 15.34 18.61
CA ASP A 274 -21.49 15.86 19.60
C ASP A 274 -20.46 14.78 19.99
N LEU A 275 -19.19 15.04 19.65
CA LEU A 275 -18.05 14.15 19.88
C LEU A 275 -17.00 14.80 20.80
N GLU A 276 -17.39 15.78 21.64
CA GLU A 276 -16.47 16.44 22.57
C GLU A 276 -15.85 15.43 23.56
N LYS A 277 -16.63 14.43 24.00
CA LYS A 277 -16.15 13.36 24.88
C LYS A 277 -15.04 12.50 24.26
N GLN A 278 -15.01 12.42 22.94
CA GLN A 278 -14.00 11.72 22.15
C GLN A 278 -12.83 12.64 21.76
N GLY A 279 -12.90 13.94 22.10
CA GLY A 279 -11.90 14.94 21.71
C GLY A 279 -11.96 15.33 20.23
N LEU A 280 -13.11 15.10 19.57
CA LEU A 280 -13.28 15.32 18.11
C LEU A 280 -14.23 16.48 17.77
N GLY A 281 -14.67 17.23 18.79
CA GLY A 281 -15.54 18.40 18.62
C GLY A 281 -16.96 18.04 18.15
N VAL A 282 -17.53 18.88 17.28
CA VAL A 282 -18.89 18.70 16.75
C VAL A 282 -18.83 18.30 15.28
N ALA A 283 -19.50 17.19 14.94
CA ALA A 283 -19.58 16.66 13.60
C ALA A 283 -20.91 17.08 12.93
N ILE A 284 -20.85 17.80 11.81
CA ILE A 284 -22.05 18.27 11.09
C ILE A 284 -22.55 17.16 10.14
N ILE A 285 -23.80 16.75 10.32
CA ILE A 285 -24.46 15.72 9.50
C ILE A 285 -25.36 16.36 8.43
N ILE A 286 -26.12 17.39 8.83
CA ILE A 286 -26.92 18.22 7.92
C ILE A 286 -26.59 19.69 8.21
N LYS A 287 -26.34 20.46 7.16
CA LYS A 287 -26.06 21.91 7.24
C LYS A 287 -27.33 22.69 7.58
N SER A 288 -27.15 23.97 7.95
CA SER A 288 -28.27 24.86 8.29
C SER A 288 -29.21 25.18 7.13
N ASP A 289 -28.77 24.98 5.88
CA ASP A 289 -29.57 25.13 4.67
C ASP A 289 -30.27 23.82 4.25
N GLY A 290 -30.19 22.76 5.07
CA GLY A 290 -30.76 21.45 4.79
C GLY A 290 -29.88 20.54 3.93
N GLY A 291 -28.73 21.02 3.44
CA GLY A 291 -27.83 20.23 2.60
C GLY A 291 -27.11 19.12 3.38
N THR A 292 -26.97 17.95 2.76
CA THR A 292 -26.22 16.81 3.32
C THR A 292 -24.71 17.06 3.31
N THR A 293 -23.98 16.47 4.26
CA THR A 293 -22.51 16.53 4.33
C THR A 293 -21.85 15.26 3.80
N TYR A 294 -20.54 15.33 3.52
CA TYR A 294 -19.73 14.15 3.20
C TYR A 294 -19.78 13.10 4.31
N LEU A 295 -19.85 13.52 5.57
CA LEU A 295 -19.91 12.61 6.71
C LEU A 295 -21.18 11.76 6.70
N LEU A 296 -22.33 12.33 6.31
CA LEU A 296 -23.56 11.54 6.15
C LEU A 296 -23.45 10.54 4.99
N ARG A 297 -22.80 10.94 3.89
CA ARG A 297 -22.56 10.05 2.74
C ARG A 297 -21.66 8.89 3.15
N ASP A 298 -20.56 9.14 3.84
CA ASP A 298 -19.62 8.09 4.26
C ASP A 298 -20.20 7.15 5.31
N LEU A 299 -21.08 7.64 6.19
CA LEU A 299 -21.88 6.76 7.05
C LEU A 299 -22.76 5.82 6.22
N ALA A 300 -23.43 6.33 5.18
CA ALA A 300 -24.22 5.51 4.27
C ALA A 300 -23.35 4.53 3.46
N THR A 301 -22.16 4.95 3.01
CA THR A 301 -21.16 4.10 2.34
C THR A 301 -20.74 2.93 3.21
N PHE A 302 -20.39 3.19 4.48
CA PHE A 302 -20.01 2.14 5.42
C PHE A 302 -21.15 1.14 5.69
N ILE A 303 -22.34 1.65 6.01
CA ILE A 303 -23.52 0.83 6.31
C ILE A 303 -23.90 -0.02 5.10
N PHE A 304 -23.87 0.55 3.89
CA PHE A 304 -24.11 -0.17 2.65
C PHE A 304 -23.09 -1.30 2.45
N GLY A 305 -21.79 -1.04 2.61
CA GLY A 305 -20.79 -2.09 2.45
C GLY A 305 -20.96 -3.22 3.47
N LYS A 306 -21.33 -2.93 4.72
CA LYS A 306 -21.70 -3.98 5.68
C LYS A 306 -22.85 -4.85 5.20
N GLN A 307 -23.87 -4.24 4.58
CA GLN A 307 -25.01 -4.96 3.97
C GLN A 307 -24.56 -5.82 2.78
N GLN A 308 -23.54 -5.39 2.02
CA GLN A 308 -22.91 -6.19 0.96
C GLN A 308 -21.99 -7.31 1.47
N GLY A 309 -21.89 -7.48 2.79
CA GLY A 309 -21.10 -8.54 3.41
C GLY A 309 -19.66 -8.16 3.72
N PHE A 310 -19.25 -6.91 3.47
CA PHE A 310 -17.94 -6.42 3.90
C PHE A 310 -17.86 -6.38 5.44
N ARG A 311 -16.67 -6.68 5.96
CA ARG A 311 -16.39 -6.76 7.40
C ARG A 311 -15.19 -5.91 7.80
N LYS A 312 -14.48 -5.35 6.84
CA LYS A 312 -13.36 -4.43 7.03
C LYS A 312 -13.35 -3.44 5.88
N HIS A 313 -13.39 -2.15 6.20
CA HIS A 313 -13.41 -1.04 5.25
C HIS A 313 -12.09 -0.29 5.38
N LEU A 314 -11.39 -0.11 4.26
CA LEU A 314 -10.08 0.52 4.20
C LEU A 314 -10.16 1.72 3.28
N TYR A 315 -9.80 2.90 3.79
CA TYR A 315 -9.90 4.17 3.08
C TYR A 315 -8.50 4.74 2.83
N VAL A 316 -8.03 4.71 1.58
CA VAL A 316 -6.71 5.25 1.20
C VAL A 316 -6.84 6.73 0.84
N VAL A 317 -6.75 7.59 1.84
CA VAL A 317 -7.10 9.02 1.72
C VAL A 317 -6.08 9.94 2.40
N ASP A 318 -5.83 11.09 1.82
CA ASP A 318 -4.89 12.12 2.30
C ASP A 318 -5.05 12.44 3.80
N ASN A 319 -3.92 12.61 4.50
CA ASN A 319 -3.87 12.84 5.95
C ASN A 319 -4.61 14.11 6.41
N ARG A 320 -4.85 15.08 5.53
CA ARG A 320 -5.64 16.29 5.84
C ARG A 320 -7.10 15.96 6.16
N GLN A 321 -7.58 14.77 5.76
CA GLN A 321 -8.92 14.27 6.10
C GLN A 321 -8.97 13.46 7.40
N SER A 322 -7.87 13.38 8.17
CA SER A 322 -7.81 12.56 9.39
C SER A 322 -8.90 12.87 10.42
N LEU A 323 -9.28 14.14 10.60
CA LEU A 323 -10.36 14.50 11.54
C LEU A 323 -11.69 13.91 11.08
N HIS A 324 -11.98 13.99 9.78
CA HIS A 324 -13.21 13.46 9.20
C HIS A 324 -13.34 11.96 9.42
N TYR A 325 -12.30 11.17 9.11
CA TYR A 325 -12.35 9.72 9.33
C TYR A 325 -12.40 9.34 10.81
N LYS A 326 -11.74 10.10 11.70
CA LYS A 326 -11.91 9.92 13.15
C LYS A 326 -13.34 10.18 13.61
N GLN A 327 -13.98 11.23 13.09
CA GLN A 327 -15.39 11.51 13.37
C GLN A 327 -16.30 10.41 12.82
N LEU A 328 -16.06 9.93 11.60
CA LEU A 328 -16.79 8.82 10.99
C LEU A 328 -16.72 7.57 11.87
N THR A 329 -15.52 7.14 12.25
CA THR A 329 -15.31 5.98 13.13
C THR A 329 -16.02 6.17 14.47
N ALA A 330 -15.87 7.34 15.12
CA ALA A 330 -16.51 7.60 16.41
C ALA A 330 -18.05 7.56 16.33
N ILE A 331 -18.64 8.08 15.24
CA ILE A 331 -20.09 8.03 15.04
C ILE A 331 -20.54 6.59 14.80
N LEU A 332 -19.82 5.80 13.99
CA LEU A 332 -20.13 4.38 13.77
C LEU A 332 -20.06 3.57 15.08
N GLU A 333 -19.09 3.85 15.96
CA GLU A 333 -19.01 3.25 17.30
C GLU A 333 -20.22 3.63 18.15
N LEU A 334 -20.60 4.91 18.18
CA LEU A 334 -21.79 5.40 18.91
C LEU A 334 -23.09 4.83 18.35
N MET A 335 -23.17 4.59 17.04
CA MET A 335 -24.30 3.92 16.41
C MET A 335 -24.36 2.42 16.76
N GLY A 336 -23.27 1.84 17.27
CA GLY A 336 -23.12 0.41 17.48
C GLY A 336 -22.92 -0.37 16.17
N GLU A 337 -22.52 0.32 15.10
CA GLU A 337 -22.22 -0.29 13.80
C GLU A 337 -20.86 -0.99 13.78
N ILE A 338 -19.94 -0.59 14.67
CA ILE A 338 -18.64 -1.23 14.86
C ILE A 338 -18.39 -1.49 16.34
N VAL A 339 -17.72 -2.61 16.62
CA VAL A 339 -17.34 -3.07 17.97
C VAL A 339 -15.83 -3.02 18.14
N ASN A 340 -15.07 -3.20 17.07
CA ASN A 340 -13.62 -3.14 17.09
C ASN A 340 -13.12 -2.40 15.84
N SER A 341 -12.95 -1.09 15.97
CA SER A 341 -12.53 -0.20 14.88
C SER A 341 -11.29 -0.73 14.16
N LYS A 342 -10.24 -1.14 14.88
CA LYS A 342 -9.00 -1.71 14.29
C LYS A 342 -9.21 -2.91 13.37
N GLN A 343 -10.33 -3.62 13.49
CA GLN A 343 -10.64 -4.80 12.68
C GLN A 343 -11.75 -4.56 11.65
N GLU A 344 -12.39 -3.39 11.65
CA GLU A 344 -13.61 -3.11 10.88
C GLU A 344 -13.49 -1.86 10.01
N ILE A 345 -12.70 -0.86 10.41
CA ILE A 345 -12.50 0.39 9.67
C ILE A 345 -11.08 0.93 9.89
N GLU A 346 -10.38 1.28 8.81
CA GLU A 346 -9.07 1.92 8.89
C GLU A 346 -8.97 3.07 7.88
N HIS A 347 -8.49 4.22 8.34
CA HIS A 347 -8.02 5.30 7.48
C HIS A 347 -6.54 5.08 7.17
N ILE A 348 -6.26 4.61 5.96
CA ILE A 348 -4.90 4.45 5.44
C ILE A 348 -4.47 5.82 4.92
N ASP A 349 -4.04 6.66 5.86
CA ASP A 349 -3.63 8.02 5.58
C ASP A 349 -2.29 8.10 4.85
N TYR A 350 -2.10 9.13 4.06
CA TYR A 350 -0.81 9.39 3.43
C TYR A 350 -0.49 10.89 3.42
N GLY A 351 0.80 11.23 3.43
CA GLY A 351 1.30 12.60 3.27
C GLY A 351 0.98 13.16 1.89
N PHE A 352 1.47 14.34 1.56
CA PHE A 352 1.27 14.88 0.22
C PHE A 352 2.57 14.96 -0.57
N ILE A 353 2.44 14.84 -1.89
CA ILE A 353 3.52 15.17 -2.81
C ILE A 353 3.56 16.68 -3.09
N SER A 354 4.68 17.31 -2.76
CA SER A 354 5.02 18.69 -3.14
C SER A 354 5.92 18.75 -4.37
N PHE A 355 5.94 19.92 -5.01
CA PHE A 355 6.86 20.21 -6.11
C PHE A 355 7.48 21.59 -5.89
N LYS A 356 8.81 21.65 -5.82
CA LYS A 356 9.60 22.85 -5.47
C LYS A 356 9.22 23.45 -4.12
N GLY A 357 8.96 22.61 -3.12
CA GLY A 357 8.62 23.02 -1.76
C GLY A 357 7.20 23.59 -1.58
N GLU A 358 6.37 23.58 -2.64
CA GLU A 358 4.96 23.94 -2.54
C GLU A 358 4.07 22.71 -2.70
N ALA A 359 3.09 22.58 -1.80
CA ALA A 359 1.98 21.66 -2.01
C ALA A 359 1.22 22.05 -3.30
N LEU A 360 0.89 21.04 -4.09
CA LEU A 360 0.18 21.24 -5.34
C LEU A 360 -1.26 21.68 -5.07
N SER A 361 -1.68 22.78 -5.69
CA SER A 361 -2.98 23.38 -5.46
C SER A 361 -3.58 23.95 -6.74
N THR A 362 -4.82 23.56 -7.02
CA THR A 362 -5.62 24.19 -8.08
C THR A 362 -5.77 25.69 -7.86
N ARG A 363 -6.01 26.09 -6.60
CA ARG A 363 -6.32 27.49 -6.26
C ARG A 363 -5.13 28.43 -6.45
N LYS A 364 -3.91 27.92 -6.32
CA LYS A 364 -2.67 28.68 -6.52
C LYS A 364 -2.14 28.58 -7.97
N GLY A 365 -2.75 27.76 -8.82
CA GLY A 365 -2.33 27.57 -10.21
C GLY A 365 -1.00 26.83 -10.40
N ASN A 366 -0.46 26.20 -9.35
CA ASN A 366 0.80 25.45 -9.36
C ASN A 366 0.57 23.93 -9.50
N MET A 367 -0.61 23.51 -9.95
CA MET A 367 -0.98 22.09 -10.08
C MET A 367 -0.18 21.41 -11.18
N VAL A 368 0.40 20.25 -10.87
CA VAL A 368 1.06 19.37 -11.84
C VAL A 368 0.10 18.23 -12.20
N LEU A 369 -0.30 18.18 -13.47
CA LEU A 369 -1.26 17.19 -13.97
C LEU A 369 -0.64 15.79 -14.03
N ALA A 370 -1.41 14.78 -13.65
CA ALA A 370 -0.98 13.38 -13.66
C ALA A 370 -0.54 12.93 -15.06
N TYR A 371 -1.29 13.30 -16.09
CA TYR A 371 -0.96 12.99 -17.48
C TYR A 371 0.40 13.58 -17.88
N ASP A 372 0.65 14.85 -17.56
CA ASP A 372 1.89 15.55 -17.92
C ASP A 372 3.10 14.94 -17.23
N VAL A 373 2.97 14.51 -15.96
CA VAL A 373 4.04 13.80 -15.24
C VAL A 373 4.38 12.48 -15.93
N ILE A 374 3.37 11.69 -16.31
CA ILE A 374 3.58 10.40 -16.98
C ILE A 374 4.29 10.61 -18.32
N MET A 375 3.82 11.57 -19.12
CA MET A 375 4.43 11.88 -20.43
C MET A 375 5.84 12.44 -20.29
N GLU A 376 6.11 13.28 -19.30
CA GLU A 376 7.45 13.79 -19.03
C GLU A 376 8.41 12.67 -18.58
N ALA A 377 7.93 11.72 -17.76
CA ALA A 377 8.70 10.54 -17.38
C ALA A 377 9.07 9.70 -18.61
N GLU A 378 8.11 9.40 -19.48
CA GLU A 378 8.35 8.70 -20.75
C GLU A 378 9.35 9.43 -21.65
N ARG A 379 9.23 10.76 -21.77
CA ARG A 379 10.15 11.59 -22.56
C ARG A 379 11.58 11.54 -22.03
N LYS A 380 11.75 11.69 -20.70
CA LYS A 380 13.08 11.64 -20.07
C LYS A 380 13.71 10.25 -20.20
N VAL A 381 12.94 9.18 -19.98
CA VAL A 381 13.39 7.79 -20.15
C VAL A 381 13.76 7.50 -21.61
N SER A 382 12.96 7.97 -22.56
CA SER A 382 13.23 7.82 -24.00
C SER A 382 14.59 8.42 -24.39
N LYS A 383 14.90 9.61 -23.87
CA LYS A 383 16.21 10.25 -24.07
C LYS A 383 17.34 9.38 -23.49
N LEU A 384 17.21 8.93 -22.24
CA LEU A 384 18.22 8.11 -21.56
C LEU A 384 18.48 6.78 -22.28
N ILE A 385 17.43 6.07 -22.70
CA ILE A 385 17.56 4.79 -23.43
C ILE A 385 18.19 5.01 -24.80
N SER A 386 17.83 6.09 -25.49
CA SER A 386 18.41 6.41 -26.81
C SER A 386 19.92 6.70 -26.73
N GLU A 387 20.38 7.28 -25.62
CA GLU A 387 21.80 7.55 -25.37
C GLU A 387 22.57 6.29 -24.95
N LYS A 388 22.01 5.45 -24.06
CA LYS A 388 22.70 4.27 -23.50
C LYS A 388 22.58 2.99 -24.33
N ASN A 389 21.45 2.78 -25.00
CA ASN A 389 21.17 1.55 -25.74
C ASN A 389 20.35 1.83 -27.03
N PRO A 390 20.96 2.47 -28.04
CA PRO A 390 20.28 2.82 -29.29
C PRO A 390 19.84 1.60 -30.11
N GLY A 391 20.34 0.41 -29.83
CA GLY A 391 19.97 -0.83 -30.53
C GLY A 391 18.85 -1.64 -29.88
N LEU A 392 18.29 -1.18 -28.75
CA LEU A 392 17.29 -1.93 -28.00
C LEU A 392 16.03 -2.23 -28.85
N GLU A 393 15.59 -3.48 -28.87
CA GLU A 393 14.32 -3.87 -29.51
C GLU A 393 13.13 -3.48 -28.63
N ASN A 394 11.96 -3.22 -29.23
CA ASN A 394 10.73 -2.84 -28.51
C ASN A 394 10.88 -1.61 -27.58
N LYS A 395 11.70 -0.62 -27.97
CA LYS A 395 12.01 0.57 -27.16
C LYS A 395 10.80 1.22 -26.52
N GLU A 396 9.73 1.43 -27.28
CA GLU A 396 8.53 2.10 -26.76
C GLU A 396 7.92 1.37 -25.56
N LYS A 397 7.89 0.03 -25.61
CA LYS A 397 7.38 -0.80 -24.51
C LYS A 397 8.29 -0.71 -23.29
N VAL A 398 9.61 -0.71 -23.49
CA VAL A 398 10.60 -0.57 -22.40
C VAL A 398 10.49 0.83 -21.79
N ILE A 399 10.45 1.89 -22.61
CA ILE A 399 10.30 3.28 -22.16
C ILE A 399 9.09 3.42 -21.25
N LYS A 400 7.91 2.94 -21.70
CA LYS A 400 6.68 2.98 -20.91
C LYS A 400 6.83 2.20 -19.60
N ALA A 401 7.39 0.99 -19.66
CA ALA A 401 7.56 0.16 -18.45
C ALA A 401 8.51 0.81 -17.43
N VAL A 402 9.59 1.46 -17.88
CA VAL A 402 10.58 2.12 -17.04
C VAL A 402 10.04 3.42 -16.45
N ALA A 403 9.31 4.22 -17.24
CA ALA A 403 8.65 5.43 -16.75
C ALA A 403 7.60 5.11 -15.68
N LYS A 404 6.77 4.09 -15.89
CA LYS A 404 5.80 3.63 -14.89
C LYS A 404 6.48 3.13 -13.61
N ALA A 405 7.53 2.32 -13.76
CA ALA A 405 8.29 1.81 -12.62
C ALA A 405 8.91 2.93 -11.79
N ALA A 406 9.49 3.93 -12.45
CA ALA A 406 10.05 5.11 -11.81
C ALA A 406 9.02 5.84 -10.94
N LEU A 407 7.87 6.19 -11.50
CA LEU A 407 6.82 6.91 -10.79
C LEU A 407 6.21 6.07 -9.66
N LYS A 408 5.84 4.81 -9.93
CA LYS A 408 5.25 3.93 -8.91
C LYS A 408 6.20 3.69 -7.75
N TYR A 409 7.44 3.33 -8.06
CA TYR A 409 8.44 3.03 -7.04
C TYR A 409 8.79 4.26 -6.23
N PHE A 410 8.89 5.43 -6.87
CA PHE A 410 9.14 6.69 -6.16
C PHE A 410 8.07 6.94 -5.09
N ILE A 411 6.78 6.77 -5.42
CA ILE A 411 5.69 6.89 -4.44
C ILE A 411 5.83 5.81 -3.35
N LEU A 412 6.02 4.55 -3.74
CA LEU A 412 5.95 3.41 -2.82
C LEU A 412 7.18 3.23 -1.93
N LYS A 413 8.35 3.81 -2.24
CA LYS A 413 9.58 3.64 -1.44
C LYS A 413 9.57 4.46 -0.15
N HIS A 414 8.77 5.52 -0.09
CA HIS A 414 8.67 6.40 1.07
C HIS A 414 7.65 5.88 2.09
N ASN A 415 7.88 6.20 3.36
CA ASN A 415 6.85 5.96 4.37
C ASN A 415 5.61 6.77 4.01
N ARG A 416 4.43 6.12 3.89
CA ARG A 416 3.21 6.80 3.45
C ARG A 416 2.84 7.99 4.32
N HIS A 417 3.20 8.02 5.61
CA HIS A 417 2.90 9.16 6.49
C HIS A 417 3.79 10.39 6.24
N SER A 418 4.86 10.27 5.44
CA SER A 418 5.78 11.37 5.16
C SER A 418 5.28 12.21 3.99
N ASP A 419 5.44 13.53 4.07
CA ASP A 419 5.33 14.39 2.90
C ASP A 419 6.54 14.15 1.99
N ILE A 420 6.31 14.15 0.68
CA ILE A 420 7.30 13.78 -0.33
C ILE A 420 7.55 14.97 -1.24
N GLU A 421 8.82 15.41 -1.33
CA GLU A 421 9.23 16.37 -2.35
C GLU A 421 9.53 15.64 -3.65
N PHE A 422 8.75 15.92 -4.70
CA PHE A 422 8.93 15.29 -6.00
C PHE A 422 10.20 15.79 -6.68
N ASP A 423 11.08 14.85 -7.04
CA ASP A 423 12.37 15.14 -7.64
C ASP A 423 12.67 14.18 -8.80
N TRP A 424 12.91 14.74 -9.99
CA TRP A 424 13.12 13.95 -11.21
C TRP A 424 14.40 13.11 -11.18
N ASP A 425 15.44 13.59 -10.51
CA ASP A 425 16.73 12.89 -10.44
C ASP A 425 16.57 11.64 -9.57
N GLN A 426 15.81 11.72 -8.46
CA GLN A 426 15.47 10.57 -7.63
C GLN A 426 14.46 9.61 -8.26
N VAL A 427 13.53 10.12 -9.08
CA VAL A 427 12.54 9.30 -9.79
C VAL A 427 13.22 8.44 -10.85
N LEU A 428 14.17 9.01 -11.60
CA LEU A 428 14.80 8.38 -12.78
C LEU A 428 16.25 7.91 -12.56
N ASP A 429 16.65 7.73 -11.31
CA ASP A 429 17.96 7.17 -10.97
C ASP A 429 18.09 5.72 -11.50
N PHE A 430 19.26 5.32 -12.03
CA PHE A 430 19.55 3.94 -12.48
C PHE A 430 20.60 3.25 -11.63
N GLU A 431 21.13 3.93 -10.61
CA GLU A 431 22.23 3.45 -9.76
C GLU A 431 21.82 3.36 -8.29
N GLY A 432 20.82 4.14 -7.86
CA GLY A 432 20.30 4.16 -6.50
C GLY A 432 18.89 3.57 -6.32
N ASN A 433 18.22 4.02 -5.25
CA ASN A 433 16.96 3.45 -4.78
C ASN A 433 15.76 3.91 -5.63
N SER A 434 15.56 3.23 -6.77
CA SER A 434 14.57 3.60 -7.80
C SER A 434 13.95 2.39 -8.52
N GLY A 435 12.80 2.61 -9.17
CA GLY A 435 12.13 1.60 -10.00
C GLY A 435 12.98 1.12 -11.19
N PRO A 436 13.62 2.02 -11.97
CA PRO A 436 14.52 1.63 -13.06
C PRO A 436 15.68 0.75 -12.60
N TYR A 437 16.27 1.01 -11.41
CA TYR A 437 17.35 0.19 -10.86
C TYR A 437 16.89 -1.26 -10.57
N LEU A 438 15.70 -1.44 -10.00
CA LEU A 438 15.12 -2.77 -9.76
C LEU A 438 14.84 -3.50 -11.08
N GLN A 439 14.26 -2.83 -12.09
CA GLN A 439 14.01 -3.43 -13.40
C GLN A 439 15.31 -3.80 -14.14
N TYR A 440 16.33 -2.94 -14.06
CA TYR A 440 17.64 -3.23 -14.62
C TYR A 440 18.25 -4.48 -13.99
N THR A 441 18.14 -4.60 -12.67
CA THR A 441 18.59 -5.81 -11.96
C THR A 441 17.82 -7.05 -12.40
N ALA A 442 16.49 -6.94 -12.58
CA ALA A 442 15.64 -8.02 -13.09
C ALA A 442 16.05 -8.48 -14.51
N ALA A 443 16.35 -7.54 -15.41
CA ALA A 443 16.83 -7.81 -16.76
C ALA A 443 18.24 -8.45 -16.74
N ARG A 444 19.14 -7.96 -15.88
CA ARG A 444 20.49 -8.53 -15.71
C ARG A 444 20.44 -9.99 -15.27
N LEU A 445 19.63 -10.31 -14.25
CA LEU A 445 19.45 -11.69 -13.77
C LEU A 445 18.86 -12.59 -14.87
N SER A 446 17.92 -12.07 -15.67
CA SER A 446 17.37 -12.78 -16.83
C SER A 446 18.43 -13.07 -17.90
N SER A 447 19.29 -12.10 -18.21
CA SER A 447 20.40 -12.25 -19.15
C SER A 447 21.42 -13.31 -18.70
N ILE A 448 21.74 -13.36 -17.41
CA ILE A 448 22.65 -14.38 -16.85
C ILE A 448 22.11 -15.79 -17.08
N LEU A 449 20.82 -16.02 -16.77
CA LEU A 449 20.17 -17.31 -16.96
C LEU A 449 20.07 -17.71 -18.44
N LYS A 450 19.80 -16.74 -19.32
CA LYS A 450 19.77 -16.96 -20.78
C LYS A 450 21.15 -17.42 -21.29
N LYS A 451 22.24 -16.84 -20.78
CA LYS A 451 23.62 -17.19 -21.15
C LYS A 451 24.10 -18.51 -20.53
N SER A 452 23.58 -18.92 -19.37
CA SER A 452 24.05 -20.12 -18.68
C SER A 452 23.50 -21.44 -19.25
N GLY A 453 22.40 -21.39 -20.01
CA GLY A 453 21.66 -22.59 -20.42
C GLY A 453 20.97 -23.31 -19.25
N ASN A 454 20.21 -24.36 -19.54
CA ASN A 454 19.55 -25.18 -18.52
C ASN A 454 20.52 -26.20 -17.91
N SER A 455 21.16 -25.87 -16.79
CA SER A 455 21.92 -26.85 -16.00
C SER A 455 20.97 -27.62 -15.05
N LYS A 456 20.95 -28.96 -15.16
CA LYS A 456 20.12 -29.88 -14.35
C LYS A 456 20.97 -30.65 -13.33
N SER A 457 21.90 -29.99 -12.65
CA SER A 457 22.70 -30.63 -11.60
C SER A 457 21.95 -30.64 -10.26
N GLU A 458 22.06 -31.73 -9.50
CA GLU A 458 21.60 -31.78 -8.11
C GLU A 458 22.43 -30.80 -7.24
N ILE A 459 21.74 -29.97 -6.46
CA ILE A 459 22.39 -28.98 -5.58
C ILE A 459 22.46 -29.53 -4.15
N ARG A 460 23.67 -29.79 -3.65
CA ARG A 460 23.91 -30.21 -2.25
C ARG A 460 24.51 -29.07 -1.43
N ILE A 461 23.65 -28.19 -0.93
CA ILE A 461 24.04 -26.90 -0.34
C ILE A 461 24.82 -27.06 0.98
N SER A 462 24.51 -28.05 1.81
CA SER A 462 25.14 -28.27 3.13
C SER A 462 26.63 -28.58 3.09
N LYS A 463 27.22 -28.80 1.91
CA LYS A 463 28.66 -29.07 1.73
C LYS A 463 29.40 -27.97 0.97
N LEU A 464 28.72 -26.89 0.57
CA LEU A 464 29.33 -25.81 -0.19
C LEU A 464 29.80 -24.68 0.73
N PRO A 465 31.02 -24.16 0.55
CA PRO A 465 31.42 -22.92 1.22
C PRO A 465 30.62 -21.77 0.63
N ILE A 466 29.89 -21.06 1.49
CA ILE A 466 29.03 -19.93 1.11
C ILE A 466 29.67 -18.62 1.58
N THR A 467 29.70 -17.63 0.70
CA THR A 467 30.18 -16.28 1.03
C THR A 467 29.15 -15.49 1.84
N ASP A 468 29.59 -14.45 2.55
CA ASP A 468 28.67 -13.59 3.31
C ASP A 468 27.60 -12.94 2.41
N THR A 469 27.97 -12.55 1.18
CA THR A 469 27.05 -11.97 0.20
C THR A 469 26.03 -13.00 -0.29
N GLU A 470 26.44 -14.24 -0.57
CA GLU A 470 25.53 -15.34 -0.91
C GLU A 470 24.56 -15.66 0.23
N ARG A 471 25.06 -15.66 1.48
CA ARG A 471 24.22 -15.87 2.67
C ARG A 471 23.22 -14.73 2.84
N ARG A 472 23.64 -13.47 2.68
CA ARG A 472 22.73 -12.32 2.77
C ARG A 472 21.62 -12.43 1.72
N LEU A 473 21.98 -12.82 0.50
CA LEU A 473 21.01 -13.00 -0.58
C LEU A 473 20.01 -14.11 -0.24
N LEU A 474 20.47 -15.27 0.23
CA LEU A 474 19.60 -16.35 0.72
C LEU A 474 18.65 -15.87 1.82
N PHE A 475 19.16 -15.12 2.80
CA PHE A 475 18.36 -14.58 3.88
C PHE A 475 17.27 -13.64 3.36
N LEU A 476 17.60 -12.70 2.46
CA LEU A 476 16.61 -11.80 1.87
C LEU A 476 15.52 -12.57 1.13
N LEU A 477 15.89 -13.60 0.37
CA LEU A 477 14.90 -14.49 -0.28
C LEU A 477 14.01 -15.21 0.74
N SER A 478 14.58 -15.64 1.87
CA SER A 478 13.85 -16.39 2.90
C SER A 478 12.78 -15.55 3.61
N ILE A 479 12.99 -14.24 3.74
CA ILE A 479 12.10 -13.34 4.47
C ILE A 479 11.09 -12.62 3.57
N PHE A 480 11.12 -12.85 2.25
CA PHE A 480 10.25 -12.14 1.30
C PHE A 480 8.77 -12.18 1.71
N ASN A 481 8.23 -13.36 1.99
CA ASN A 481 6.83 -13.50 2.40
C ASN A 481 6.54 -12.81 3.74
N GLU A 482 7.50 -12.78 4.66
CA GLU A 482 7.35 -12.03 5.92
C GLU A 482 7.28 -10.53 5.65
N LYS A 483 8.07 -10.02 4.68
CA LYS A 483 8.03 -8.62 4.27
C LYS A 483 6.72 -8.25 3.57
N VAL A 484 6.14 -9.15 2.78
CA VAL A 484 4.81 -8.94 2.18
C VAL A 484 3.73 -8.89 3.27
N VAL A 485 3.82 -9.76 4.28
CA VAL A 485 2.90 -9.74 5.43
C VAL A 485 3.07 -8.45 6.25
N ASP A 486 4.31 -8.07 6.59
CA ASP A 486 4.60 -6.82 7.30
C ASP A 486 4.01 -5.61 6.54
N ALA A 487 4.26 -5.52 5.22
CA ALA A 487 3.71 -4.47 4.37
C ALA A 487 2.17 -4.46 4.31
N SER A 488 1.54 -5.63 4.40
CA SER A 488 0.07 -5.77 4.31
C SER A 488 -0.63 -5.45 5.63
N VAL A 489 -0.08 -5.92 6.75
CA VAL A 489 -0.66 -5.71 8.09
C VAL A 489 -0.59 -4.24 8.49
N ASP A 490 0.50 -3.56 8.17
CA ASP A 490 0.69 -2.15 8.51
C ASP A 490 0.18 -1.21 7.40
N TYR A 491 -0.27 -1.76 6.26
CA TYR A 491 -0.60 -1.02 5.04
C TYR A 491 0.56 -0.12 4.58
N MET A 492 1.78 -0.65 4.61
CA MET A 492 3.04 0.05 4.34
C MET A 492 3.81 -0.58 3.17
N PRO A 493 3.46 -0.27 1.90
CA PRO A 493 4.15 -0.82 0.73
C PRO A 493 5.67 -0.55 0.71
N ASN A 494 6.14 0.49 1.38
CA ASN A 494 7.57 0.82 1.47
C ASN A 494 8.41 -0.25 2.16
N ILE A 495 7.81 -1.08 3.01
CA ILE A 495 8.50 -2.22 3.60
C ILE A 495 8.92 -3.20 2.50
N LEU A 496 8.02 -3.49 1.55
CA LEU A 496 8.31 -4.35 0.41
C LEU A 496 9.25 -3.65 -0.60
N ALA A 497 8.99 -2.38 -0.92
CA ALA A 497 9.84 -1.63 -1.85
C ALA A 497 11.32 -1.62 -1.42
N ASN A 498 11.58 -1.25 -0.16
CA ASN A 498 12.95 -1.21 0.37
C ASN A 498 13.58 -2.61 0.50
N HIS A 499 12.78 -3.64 0.75
CA HIS A 499 13.26 -5.02 0.71
C HIS A 499 13.73 -5.43 -0.70
N LEU A 500 13.00 -5.05 -1.75
CA LEU A 500 13.38 -5.33 -3.14
C LEU A 500 14.60 -4.53 -3.59
N PHE A 501 14.76 -3.30 -3.10
CA PHE A 501 16.00 -2.55 -3.30
C PHE A 501 17.19 -3.25 -2.66
N GLU A 502 17.07 -3.68 -1.39
CA GLU A 502 18.16 -4.39 -0.72
C GLU A 502 18.48 -5.72 -1.43
N LEU A 503 17.46 -6.45 -1.88
CA LEU A 503 17.61 -7.66 -2.67
C LEU A 503 18.37 -7.37 -3.97
N SER A 504 18.00 -6.30 -4.68
CA SER A 504 18.63 -5.90 -5.94
C SER A 504 20.09 -5.49 -5.74
N ALA A 505 20.36 -4.67 -4.72
CA ALA A 505 21.72 -4.25 -4.36
C ALA A 505 22.61 -5.44 -3.99
N THR A 506 22.08 -6.36 -3.18
CA THR A 506 22.79 -7.58 -2.77
C THR A 506 23.04 -8.51 -3.97
N ALA A 507 22.06 -8.64 -4.88
CA ALA A 507 22.20 -9.46 -6.08
C ALA A 507 23.26 -8.90 -7.05
N ASN A 508 23.30 -7.57 -7.23
CA ASN A 508 24.34 -6.93 -8.03
C ASN A 508 25.71 -7.12 -7.38
N LYS A 509 25.85 -6.91 -6.07
CA LYS A 509 27.09 -7.16 -5.33
C LYS A 509 27.54 -8.62 -5.48
N PHE A 510 26.64 -9.58 -5.29
CA PHE A 510 26.89 -11.00 -5.49
C PHE A 510 27.47 -11.29 -6.87
N TYR A 511 26.87 -10.76 -7.93
CA TYR A 511 27.36 -10.97 -9.29
C TYR A 511 28.75 -10.36 -9.54
N HIS A 512 29.07 -9.24 -8.89
CA HIS A 512 30.40 -8.63 -9.01
C HIS A 512 31.48 -9.39 -8.24
N GLU A 513 31.17 -9.96 -7.08
CA GLU A 513 32.12 -10.65 -6.21
C GLU A 513 32.28 -12.14 -6.51
N SER A 514 31.24 -12.78 -7.05
CA SER A 514 31.17 -14.24 -7.21
C SER A 514 30.97 -14.64 -8.67
N PRO A 515 31.95 -15.33 -9.31
CA PRO A 515 31.79 -15.85 -10.65
C PRO A 515 30.57 -16.78 -10.73
N VAL A 516 29.65 -16.54 -11.67
CA VAL A 516 28.47 -17.41 -11.85
C VAL A 516 28.68 -18.36 -13.03
N ILE A 517 28.82 -17.83 -14.24
CA ILE A 517 28.93 -18.65 -15.46
C ILE A 517 30.32 -19.29 -15.57
N GLN A 518 31.36 -18.53 -15.18
CA GLN A 518 32.76 -18.91 -15.24
C GLN A 518 33.23 -19.73 -14.02
N GLU A 519 32.34 -20.04 -13.08
CA GLU A 519 32.66 -20.92 -11.96
C GLU A 519 33.05 -22.32 -12.47
N LYS A 520 34.17 -22.84 -11.97
CA LYS A 520 34.75 -24.12 -12.40
C LYS A 520 34.21 -25.29 -11.60
N ASP A 521 33.84 -25.05 -10.34
CA ASP A 521 33.16 -26.05 -9.51
C ASP A 521 31.69 -26.15 -9.93
N GLU A 522 31.33 -27.25 -10.58
CA GLU A 522 29.97 -27.48 -11.08
C GLU A 522 28.88 -27.44 -9.99
N SER A 523 29.20 -27.84 -8.76
CA SER A 523 28.25 -27.77 -7.65
C SER A 523 28.02 -26.33 -7.19
N LYS A 524 29.10 -25.53 -7.09
CA LYS A 524 28.98 -24.09 -6.79
C LYS A 524 28.29 -23.33 -7.92
N LYS A 525 28.62 -23.65 -9.17
CA LYS A 525 27.97 -23.06 -10.35
C LYS A 525 26.47 -23.34 -10.35
N ALA A 526 26.06 -24.59 -10.12
CA ALA A 526 24.66 -24.96 -10.03
C ALA A 526 23.94 -24.23 -8.87
N PHE A 527 24.57 -24.14 -7.70
CA PHE A 527 24.05 -23.37 -6.57
C PHE A 527 23.83 -21.89 -6.92
N ARG A 528 24.85 -21.23 -7.48
CA ARG A 528 24.80 -19.81 -7.87
C ARG A 528 23.77 -19.54 -8.95
N LEU A 529 23.64 -20.42 -9.94
CA LEU A 529 22.59 -20.30 -10.97
C LEU A 529 21.19 -20.44 -10.37
N ASN A 530 21.00 -21.36 -9.42
CA ASN A 530 19.74 -21.43 -8.69
C ASN A 530 19.49 -20.18 -7.85
N LEU A 531 20.51 -19.64 -7.18
CA LEU A 531 20.40 -18.39 -6.43
C LEU A 531 19.97 -17.21 -7.31
N VAL A 532 20.56 -17.07 -8.50
CA VAL A 532 20.14 -16.10 -9.53
C VAL A 532 18.69 -16.33 -9.94
N ASN A 533 18.29 -17.58 -10.19
CA ASN A 533 16.92 -17.93 -10.60
C ASN A 533 15.88 -17.60 -9.51
N GLN A 534 16.15 -17.95 -8.26
CA GLN A 534 15.25 -17.62 -7.15
C GLN A 534 15.17 -16.11 -6.93
N THR A 535 16.30 -15.41 -7.04
CA THR A 535 16.35 -13.95 -6.96
C THR A 535 15.53 -13.30 -8.06
N LYS A 536 15.68 -13.76 -9.31
CA LYS A 536 14.84 -13.29 -10.43
C LYS A 536 13.36 -13.49 -10.10
N LYS A 537 12.95 -14.70 -9.68
CA LYS A 537 11.54 -15.01 -9.39
C LYS A 537 10.96 -14.11 -8.30
N ILE A 538 11.68 -13.94 -7.19
CA ILE A 538 11.24 -13.07 -6.10
C ILE A 538 11.18 -11.61 -6.52
N LEU A 539 12.18 -11.12 -7.26
CA LEU A 539 12.18 -9.75 -7.74
C LEU A 539 11.01 -9.49 -8.70
N PHE A 540 10.72 -10.43 -9.61
CA PHE A 540 9.58 -10.36 -10.53
C PHE A 540 8.25 -10.33 -9.77
N LEU A 541 8.09 -11.24 -8.80
CA LEU A 541 6.89 -11.30 -7.97
C LEU A 541 6.73 -10.02 -7.14
N GLY A 542 7.76 -9.59 -6.43
CA GLY A 542 7.71 -8.39 -5.60
C GLY A 542 7.42 -7.12 -6.41
N LEU A 543 8.01 -6.98 -7.60
CA LEU A 543 7.70 -5.88 -8.50
C LEU A 543 6.22 -5.91 -8.91
N ASP A 544 5.68 -7.08 -9.27
CA ASP A 544 4.27 -7.23 -9.62
C ASP A 544 3.33 -6.88 -8.45
N LEU A 545 3.71 -7.22 -7.21
CA LEU A 545 2.97 -6.81 -6.00
C LEU A 545 2.96 -5.30 -5.78
N LEU A 546 3.99 -4.58 -6.25
CA LEU A 546 4.03 -3.10 -6.25
C LEU A 546 3.37 -2.50 -7.52
N GLY A 547 2.74 -3.33 -8.35
CA GLY A 547 2.15 -2.91 -9.62
C GLY A 547 3.18 -2.51 -10.68
N ILE A 548 4.44 -2.94 -10.53
CA ILE A 548 5.53 -2.66 -11.46
C ILE A 548 5.82 -3.90 -12.30
N LYS A 549 5.77 -3.73 -13.62
CA LYS A 549 6.11 -4.82 -14.54
C LYS A 549 7.62 -5.05 -14.56
N ALA A 550 8.06 -6.26 -14.22
CA ALA A 550 9.45 -6.66 -14.41
C ALA A 550 9.79 -6.81 -15.90
N LEU A 551 11.03 -6.48 -16.26
CA LEU A 551 11.57 -6.62 -17.62
C LEU A 551 12.60 -7.74 -17.67
N GLU A 552 12.54 -8.56 -18.72
CA GLU A 552 13.57 -9.58 -18.96
C GLU A 552 14.78 -9.03 -19.73
N GLU A 553 14.58 -7.93 -20.45
CA GLU A 553 15.59 -7.22 -21.25
C GLU A 553 15.32 -5.72 -21.13
N MET A 554 16.37 -4.90 -20.98
CA MET A 554 16.30 -3.46 -20.72
C MET A 554 17.51 -2.73 -21.29
#